data_AF-A0A6G7IYH4-F1
#
_entry.id   AF-A0A6G7IYH4-F1
#
_cell.length_a   1.000
_cell.length_b   1.000
_cell.length_c   1.000
_cell.angle_alpha   90.00
_cell.angle_beta   90.00
_cell.angle_gamma   90.00
#
_symmetry.space_group_name_H-M   'P 1'
#
loop_
_entity.id
_entity.type
_entity.pdbx_description
1 polymer ?
#
loop_
_entity_poly.entity_id
_entity_poly.type
_entity_poly.pdbx_seq_one_letter_code
_entity_poly.pdbx_strand_id
1 'polypeptide(L)' 'MHKVLDKDTIEMEIVPYILLSQLGFPSIAPISEIMNAILFKMKSGG' A
#
# COMPACT_ATOMS: atom_id res chain seq x y z
N MET A 1 2.59 5.54 19.14
CA MET A 1 3.60 5.58 18.07
C MET A 1 3.14 4.64 16.96
N HIS A 2 2.59 5.19 15.87
CA HIS A 2 2.19 4.35 14.74
C HIS A 2 3.44 4.02 13.93
N LYS A 3 3.83 2.74 13.92
CA LYS A 3 4.87 2.25 13.02
C LYS A 3 4.24 2.27 11.62
N VAL A 4 4.53 3.32 10.87
CA VAL A 4 4.42 3.28 9.41
C VAL A 4 5.24 2.08 8.97
N LEU A 5 4.64 1.17 8.20
CA LEU A 5 5.38 0.05 7.64
C LEU A 5 6.43 0.60 6.70
N ASP A 6 7.64 0.06 6.81
CA ASP A 6 8.73 0.48 5.95
C ASP A 6 8.35 0.22 4.50
N LYS A 7 8.75 1.13 3.61
CA LYS A 7 8.44 1.05 2.18
C LYS A 7 8.89 -0.30 1.61
N ASP A 8 10.04 -0.77 2.03
CA ASP A 8 10.64 -2.04 1.60
C ASP A 8 9.78 -3.23 2.04
N THR A 9 9.24 -3.18 3.27
CA THR A 9 8.30 -4.20 3.76
C THR A 9 7.02 -4.23 2.93
N ILE A 10 6.47 -3.06 2.59
CA ILE A 10 5.27 -2.97 1.75
C ILE A 10 5.54 -3.55 0.35
N GLU A 11 6.67 -3.17 -0.27
CA GLU A 11 7.02 -3.60 -1.62
C GLU A 11 7.37 -5.10 -1.71
N MET A 12 8.01 -5.68 -0.69
CA MET A 12 8.41 -7.09 -0.71
C MET A 12 7.36 -8.04 -0.16
N GLU A 13 6.57 -7.64 0.83
CA GLU A 13 5.68 -8.56 1.55
C GLU A 13 4.20 -8.33 1.25
N ILE A 14 3.84 -7.17 0.66
CA ILE A 14 2.43 -6.84 0.41
C ILE A 14 2.18 -6.76 -1.09
N VAL A 15 2.94 -5.94 -1.82
CA VAL A 15 2.75 -5.70 -3.26
C VAL A 15 2.70 -7.00 -4.09
N PRO A 16 3.53 -8.04 -3.84
CA PRO A 16 3.49 -9.27 -4.65
C PRO A 16 2.19 -10.06 -4.52
N TYR A 17 1.44 -9.88 -3.43
CA TYR A 17 0.17 -10.54 -3.18
C TYR A 17 -1.03 -9.71 -3.62
N ILE A 18 -0.82 -8.42 -3.92
CA ILE A 18 -1.83 -7.64 -4.61
C ILE A 18 -1.83 -8.13 -6.04
N LEU A 19 -2.95 -8.71 -6.47
CA LEU A 19 -3.23 -8.80 -7.90
C LEU A 19 -3.19 -7.37 -8.42
N LEU A 20 -2.05 -6.96 -8.97
CA LEU A 20 -1.89 -5.80 -9.85
C LEU A 20 -2.65 -6.15 -11.12
N SER A 21 -3.98 -6.23 -10.96
CA SER A 21 -4.96 -6.15 -12.02
C SER A 21 -4.48 -5.04 -12.93
N GLN A 22 -4.51 -5.31 -14.22
CA GLN A 22 -4.20 -4.39 -15.29
C GLN A 22 -5.18 -3.20 -15.22
N LEU A 23 -5.01 -2.35 -14.21
CA LEU A 23 -5.62 -1.05 -14.16
C LEU A 23 -5.02 -0.38 -15.39
N GLY A 24 -5.84 -0.22 -16.43
CA GLY A 24 -5.46 0.49 -17.66
C GLY A 24 -5.07 1.95 -17.43
N PHE A 25 -4.92 2.36 -16.17
CA PHE A 25 -4.49 3.64 -15.69
C PHE A 25 -3.28 3.41 -14.77
N PRO A 26 -2.08 3.88 -15.17
CA PRO A 26 -0.95 3.88 -14.27
C PRO A 26 -1.30 4.71 -13.03
N SER A 27 -1.03 4.17 -11.85
CA SER A 27 -1.23 4.90 -10.60
C SER A 27 -0.36 6.17 -10.61
N ILE A 28 -0.97 7.31 -10.27
CA ILE A 28 -0.28 8.61 -10.16
C ILE A 28 0.66 8.62 -8.94
N ALA A 29 0.35 7.81 -7.92
CA ALA A 29 1.15 7.66 -6.71
C ALA A 29 1.85 6.29 -6.65
N PRO A 30 3.02 6.18 -6.00
CA PRO A 30 3.67 4.90 -5.73
C PRO A 30 2.72 3.93 -5.01
N ILE A 31 2.73 2.67 -5.43
CA ILE A 31 1.87 1.62 -4.83
C ILE A 31 2.10 1.52 -3.31
N SER A 32 3.35 1.69 -2.86
CA SER A 32 3.71 1.66 -1.44
C SER A 32 2.98 2.74 -0.63
N GLU A 33 2.78 3.92 -1.21
CA GLU A 33 2.11 5.04 -0.56
C GLU A 33 0.60 4.79 -0.45
N ILE A 34 0.02 4.23 -1.51
CA ILE A 34 -1.39 3.82 -1.54
C ILE A 34 -1.65 2.75 -0.48
N MET A 35 -0.78 1.74 -0.40
CA MET A 35 -0.90 0.67 0.60
C MET A 35 -0.76 1.20 2.01
N ASN A 36 0.19 2.11 2.25
CA ASN A 36 0.33 2.74 3.56
C ASN A 36 -0.92 3.55 3.94
N ALA A 37 -1.52 4.29 2.99
CA ALA A 37 -2.76 5.04 3.23
C ALA A 37 -3.95 4.11 3.54
N ILE A 38 -4.08 2.99 2.82
CA ILE A 38 -5.11 1.97 3.09
C ILE A 38 -4.93 1.37 4.48
N LEU A 39 -3.72 0.93 4.81
CA LEU A 39 -3.39 0.34 6.11
C LEU A 39 -3.62 1.34 7.26
N PHE A 40 -3.25 2.60 7.03
CA PHE A 40 -3.52 3.68 7.97
C PHE A 40 -5.02 3.85 8.20
N LYS A 41 -5.83 3.89 7.14
CA LYS A 41 -7.30 4.01 7.23
C LYS A 41 -7.96 2.81 7.93
N MET A 42 -7.52 1.60 7.63
CA MET A 42 -8.00 0.38 8.30
C MET A 42 -7.70 0.41 9.80
N LYS A 43 -6.51 0.89 10.18
CA LYS A 43 -6.06 0.90 11.58
C LYS A 43 -6.67 2.03 12.40
N SER A 44 -6.95 3.18 11.78
CA SER A 44 -7.53 4.33 12.46
C SER A 44 -9.01 4.17 12.76
N GLY A 45 -9.67 3.13 12.24
CA GLY A 45 -11.11 2.92 12.41
C GLY A 45 -11.88 3.97 11.63
N GLY A 46 -12.40 3.59 10.47
CA GLY A 46 -13.41 4.39 9.79
C GLY A 46 -14.68 4.51 10.63
#